data_AF-D0GLE5-F1
#
_entry.id   AF-D0GLE5-F1
#
_cell.length_a   1.000
_cell.length_b   1.000
_cell.length_c   1.000
_cell.angle_alpha   90.00
_cell.angle_beta   90.00
_cell.angle_gamma   90.00
#
_symmetry.space_group_name_H-M   'P 1'
#
loop_
_entity.id
_entity.type
_entity.pdbx_description
1 polymer ?
#
loop_
_entity_poly.entity_id
_entity_poly.type
_entity_poly.pdbx_seq_one_letter_code
_entity_poly.pdbx_strand_id
1 'polypeptide(L)'
;MKLVFKYKHYDNMYSKGYTKICISYKEINEVSIVTEKKFLDEIFLSSYLDDLDLRMSKWVLEKLKNKNINNDDISSQGWEAFIENDQVLITYIFNNEKDPVAIINREEIIYALEKWKKFLEKEITDPSYKEIIDTDDLYKK
;
A
#
# COMPACT_ATOMS: atom_id res chain seq x y z
N MET A 1 1.83 -5.76 9.84
CA MET A 1 1.81 -4.28 9.64
C MET A 1 0.37 -3.78 9.64
N LYS A 2 0.11 -2.51 10.00
CA LYS A 2 -1.26 -1.97 10.05
C LYS A 2 -1.47 -0.81 9.08
N LEU A 3 -2.45 -0.94 8.19
CA LEU A 3 -2.82 0.07 7.20
C LEU A 3 -4.21 0.62 7.52
N VAL A 4 -4.46 1.86 7.12
CA VAL A 4 -5.77 2.49 7.27
C VAL A 4 -6.30 2.91 5.92
N PHE A 5 -7.46 2.37 5.55
CA PHE A 5 -8.21 2.82 4.39
C PHE A 5 -9.34 3.73 4.82
N LYS A 6 -9.47 4.89 4.18
CA LYS A 6 -10.53 5.86 4.48
C LYS A 6 -10.82 6.75 3.29
N TYR A 7 -11.90 7.52 3.40
CA TYR A 7 -12.17 8.59 2.44
C TYR A 7 -11.51 9.89 2.89
N LYS A 8 -10.92 10.62 1.94
CA LYS A 8 -10.38 11.97 2.13
C LYS A 8 -11.22 12.95 1.35
N HIS A 9 -11.84 13.88 2.07
CA HIS A 9 -12.55 14.99 1.45
C HIS A 9 -11.58 15.90 0.70
N TYR A 10 -11.96 16.31 -0.50
CA TYR A 10 -11.31 17.38 -1.23
C TYR A 10 -12.34 18.44 -1.60
N ASP A 11 -11.94 19.69 -1.45
CA ASP A 11 -12.72 20.87 -1.83
C ASP A 11 -11.73 21.83 -2.49
N ASN A 12 -11.78 21.89 -3.82
CA ASN A 12 -10.93 22.77 -4.61
C ASN A 12 -11.78 23.58 -5.58
N MET A 13 -11.17 24.57 -6.23
CA MET A 13 -11.87 25.49 -7.14
C MET A 13 -12.61 24.78 -8.29
N TYR A 14 -12.23 23.56 -8.64
CA TYR A 14 -12.77 22.81 -9.78
C TYR A 14 -13.80 21.75 -9.37
N SER A 15 -13.72 21.22 -8.15
CA SER A 15 -14.52 20.09 -7.73
C SER A 15 -14.52 19.89 -6.21
N LYS A 16 -15.60 19.27 -5.74
CA LYS A 16 -15.74 18.81 -4.37
C LYS A 16 -16.11 17.33 -4.38
N GLY A 17 -15.54 16.55 -3.47
CA GLY A 17 -15.83 15.14 -3.38
C GLY A 17 -14.96 14.42 -2.36
N TYR A 18 -14.85 13.11 -2.56
CA TYR A 18 -14.06 12.22 -1.74
C TYR A 18 -13.16 11.38 -2.61
N THR A 19 -11.91 11.25 -2.20
CA THR A 19 -10.99 10.26 -2.76
C THR A 19 -10.76 9.14 -1.75
N LYS A 20 -10.39 7.96 -2.25
CA LYS A 20 -10.02 6.80 -1.44
C LYS A 20 -8.53 6.90 -1.17
N ILE A 21 -8.15 6.75 0.09
CA ILE A 21 -6.73 6.81 0.48
C ILE A 21 -6.32 5.63 1.36
N CYS A 22 -5.04 5.30 1.28
CA CYS A 22 -4.34 4.35 2.12
C CYS A 22 -3.22 5.09 2.88
N ILE A 23 -3.16 4.92 4.20
CA ILE A 23 -2.15 5.55 5.05
C ILE A 23 -1.65 4.59 6.13
N SER A 24 -0.42 4.77 6.58
CA SER A 24 0.17 4.01 7.69
C SER A 24 -0.62 4.24 8.98
N TYR A 25 -0.89 3.17 9.73
CA TYR A 25 -1.51 3.30 11.04
C TYR A 25 -0.58 4.02 12.02
N LYS A 26 0.72 3.74 11.97
CA LYS A 26 1.71 4.36 12.85
C LYS A 26 1.90 5.84 12.56
N GLU A 27 1.80 6.28 11.29
CA GLU A 27 1.83 7.72 10.95
C GLU A 27 0.67 8.50 11.58
N ILE A 28 -0.53 7.90 11.66
CA ILE A 28 -1.69 8.55 12.28
C ILE A 28 -1.54 8.67 13.80
N ASN A 29 -0.87 7.72 14.45
CA ASN A 29 -0.82 7.62 15.91
C ASN A 29 0.46 8.19 16.52
N GLU A 30 1.24 8.96 15.75
CA GLU A 30 2.46 9.66 16.22
C GLU A 30 3.39 8.77 17.06
N VAL A 31 3.51 7.49 16.71
CA VAL A 31 4.38 6.57 17.43
C VAL A 31 5.82 7.05 17.20
N SER A 32 6.47 7.49 18.28
CA SER A 32 7.82 8.05 18.28
C SER A 32 8.75 7.20 17.42
N ILE A 33 9.44 7.86 16.48
CA ILE A 33 10.34 7.29 15.46
C ILE A 33 11.50 6.58 16.16
N VAL A 34 11.27 5.37 16.66
CA VAL A 34 12.32 4.37 16.74
C VAL A 34 12.40 3.83 15.32
N THR A 35 13.61 3.86 14.76
CA THR A 35 14.02 3.33 13.45
C THR A 35 13.83 1.81 13.37
N GLU A 36 12.63 1.33 13.66
CA GLU A 36 12.25 -0.06 13.48
C GLU A 36 11.93 -0.25 12.01
N LYS A 37 12.62 -1.19 11.37
CA LYS A 37 12.39 -1.61 9.98
C LYS A 37 10.90 -1.82 9.66
N LYS A 38 10.14 -2.39 10.61
CA LYS A 38 8.69 -2.60 10.50
C LYS A 38 7.84 -1.31 10.44
N PHE A 39 8.37 -0.14 10.78
CA PHE A 39 7.69 1.14 10.58
C PHE A 39 7.88 1.64 9.15
N LEU A 40 9.09 1.51 8.62
CA LEU A 40 9.40 1.85 7.24
C LEU A 40 8.57 1.02 6.25
N ASP A 41 8.51 -0.30 6.47
CA ASP A 41 7.72 -1.20 5.64
C ASP A 41 6.23 -0.80 5.59
N GLU A 42 5.66 -0.36 6.73
CA GLU A 42 4.27 0.07 6.82
C GLU A 42 4.03 1.39 6.06
N ILE A 43 4.93 2.37 6.20
CA ILE A 43 4.84 3.65 5.47
C ILE A 43 4.92 3.40 3.97
N PHE A 44 5.91 2.63 3.54
CA PHE A 44 6.21 2.39 2.13
C PHE A 44 5.08 1.59 1.47
N LEU A 45 4.61 0.54 2.14
CA LEU A 45 3.46 -0.21 1.64
C LEU A 45 2.22 0.67 1.55
N SER A 46 1.93 1.45 2.60
CA SER A 46 0.73 2.30 2.59
C SER A 46 0.74 3.31 1.45
N SER A 47 1.89 3.95 1.23
CA SER A 47 2.07 4.99 0.21
C SER A 47 2.10 4.40 -1.21
N TYR A 48 2.72 3.24 -1.38
CA TYR A 48 2.69 2.51 -2.64
C TYR A 48 1.25 2.12 -3.01
N LEU A 49 0.49 1.56 -2.07
CA LEU A 49 -0.92 1.21 -2.31
C LEU A 49 -1.78 2.45 -2.63
N ASP A 50 -1.55 3.58 -1.94
CA ASP A 50 -2.25 4.85 -2.20
C ASP A 50 -2.05 5.35 -3.64
N ASP A 51 -0.87 5.08 -4.23
CA ASP A 51 -0.53 5.44 -5.61
C ASP A 51 -1.12 4.48 -6.66
N LEU A 52 -1.66 3.33 -6.24
CA LEU A 52 -2.29 2.36 -7.14
C LEU A 52 -3.79 2.61 -7.29
N ASP A 53 -4.19 3.04 -8.49
CA ASP A 53 -5.60 3.04 -8.89
C ASP A 53 -6.17 1.60 -9.03
N LEU A 54 -7.47 1.48 -9.31
CA LEU A 54 -8.13 0.17 -9.40
C LEU A 54 -7.56 -0.71 -10.53
N ARG A 55 -7.16 -0.11 -11.66
CA ARG A 55 -6.62 -0.84 -12.81
C ARG A 55 -5.22 -1.36 -12.47
N MET A 56 -4.37 -0.49 -11.92
CA MET A 56 -3.02 -0.84 -11.47
C MET A 56 -3.08 -1.89 -10.35
N SER A 57 -3.96 -1.72 -9.37
CA SER A 57 -4.14 -2.68 -8.28
C SER A 57 -4.49 -4.08 -8.79
N LYS A 58 -5.31 -4.19 -9.84
CA LYS A 58 -5.63 -5.48 -10.48
C LYS A 58 -4.41 -6.08 -11.17
N TRP A 59 -3.69 -5.29 -11.95
CA TRP A 59 -2.50 -5.74 -12.68
C TRP A 59 -1.36 -6.18 -11.74
N VAL A 60 -1.06 -5.38 -10.70
CA VAL A 60 -0.04 -5.73 -9.69
C VAL A 60 -0.44 -7.03 -8.97
N LEU A 61 -1.70 -7.17 -8.59
CA LEU A 61 -2.20 -8.36 -7.89
C LEU A 61 -2.07 -9.63 -8.74
N GLU A 62 -2.33 -9.54 -10.05
CA GLU A 62 -2.15 -10.65 -10.99
C GLU A 62 -0.68 -11.10 -11.07
N LYS A 63 0.26 -10.13 -11.16
CA LYS A 63 1.69 -10.43 -11.14
C LYS A 63 2.12 -11.07 -9.82
N LEU A 64 1.74 -10.47 -8.69
CA LEU A 64 2.09 -10.99 -7.37
C LEU A 64 1.55 -12.39 -7.13
N LYS A 65 0.34 -12.73 -7.59
CA LYS A 65 -0.22 -14.09 -7.44
C LYS A 65 0.40 -15.13 -8.36
N ASN A 66 1.02 -14.72 -9.46
CA ASN A 66 1.65 -15.65 -10.38
C ASN A 66 3.02 -16.11 -9.86
N LYS A 67 3.07 -17.30 -9.27
CA LYS A 67 4.28 -17.90 -8.70
C LYS A 67 5.42 -18.14 -9.71
N ASN A 68 5.13 -18.07 -11.02
CA ASN A 68 6.15 -18.20 -12.06
C ASN A 68 6.81 -16.85 -12.40
N ILE A 69 6.27 -15.73 -11.90
CA ILE A 69 6.84 -14.40 -12.07
C ILE A 69 7.72 -14.09 -10.85
N ASN A 70 9.01 -13.93 -11.12
CA ASN A 70 10.05 -13.48 -10.20
C ASN A 70 10.97 -12.52 -10.96
N ASN A 71 11.63 -11.61 -10.24
CA ASN A 71 12.50 -10.57 -10.80
C ASN A 71 11.76 -9.69 -11.83
N ASP A 72 10.60 -9.19 -11.43
CA ASP A 72 9.70 -8.44 -12.31
C ASP A 72 9.24 -7.13 -11.67
N ASP A 73 9.03 -6.13 -12.52
CA ASP A 73 8.67 -4.77 -12.15
C ASP A 73 7.16 -4.62 -11.96
N ILE A 74 6.78 -4.02 -10.83
CA ILE A 74 5.42 -3.65 -10.44
C ILE A 74 5.32 -2.18 -10.00
N SER A 75 6.24 -1.34 -10.43
CA SER A 75 6.32 0.09 -10.09
C SER A 75 5.07 0.88 -10.45
N SER A 76 4.90 2.02 -9.78
CA SER A 76 3.83 2.99 -10.01
C SER A 76 4.41 4.38 -10.31
N GLN A 77 3.59 5.44 -10.30
CA GLN A 77 4.04 6.77 -10.73
C GLN A 77 5.09 7.37 -9.77
N GLY A 78 4.91 7.19 -8.47
CA GLY A 78 5.84 7.71 -7.45
C GLY A 78 6.84 6.69 -6.90
N TRP A 79 6.65 5.40 -7.22
CA TRP A 79 7.30 4.30 -6.50
C TRP A 79 7.90 3.28 -7.44
N GLU A 80 9.14 2.90 -7.14
CA GLU A 80 9.77 1.68 -7.64
C GLU A 80 9.34 0.50 -6.78
N ALA A 81 8.86 -0.56 -7.42
CA ALA A 81 8.49 -1.79 -6.74
C ALA A 81 8.90 -3.01 -7.58
N PHE A 82 9.66 -3.93 -7.00
CA PHE A 82 10.25 -5.07 -7.71
C PHE A 82 10.04 -6.38 -6.97
N ILE A 83 9.53 -7.39 -7.67
CA ILE A 83 9.31 -8.73 -7.12
C ILE A 83 10.64 -9.47 -7.09
N GLU A 84 11.10 -9.86 -5.91
CA GLU A 84 12.28 -10.72 -5.71
C GLU A 84 11.85 -11.99 -4.96
N ASN A 85 11.52 -13.04 -5.71
CA ASN A 85 11.02 -14.31 -5.19
C ASN A 85 9.78 -14.13 -4.28
N ASP A 86 9.93 -14.42 -2.98
CA ASP A 86 8.90 -14.31 -1.94
C ASP A 86 8.85 -12.93 -1.29
N GLN A 87 9.60 -11.96 -1.80
CA GLN A 87 9.69 -10.60 -1.31
C GLN A 87 9.40 -9.60 -2.41
N VAL A 88 9.06 -8.38 -2.00
CA VAL A 88 8.98 -7.22 -2.88
C VAL A 88 9.77 -6.11 -2.23
N LEU A 89 10.63 -5.49 -3.03
CA LEU A 89 11.35 -4.30 -2.68
C LEU A 89 10.51 -3.11 -3.11
N ILE A 90 10.32 -2.13 -2.23
CA ILE A 90 9.57 -0.91 -2.52
C ILE A 90 10.45 0.28 -2.12
N THR A 91 10.54 1.27 -3.01
CA THR A 91 11.25 2.54 -2.78
C THR A 91 10.73 3.65 -3.68
N TYR A 92 11.22 4.88 -3.51
CA TYR A 92 10.89 6.01 -4.38
C TYR A 92 11.54 5.88 -5.76
N ILE A 93 10.86 6.34 -6.82
CA ILE A 93 11.37 6.27 -8.20
C ILE A 93 12.66 7.07 -8.48
N PHE A 94 13.06 7.93 -7.54
CA PHE A 94 14.32 8.70 -7.60
C PHE A 94 15.23 8.39 -6.41
N ASN A 95 15.19 7.14 -5.95
CA ASN A 95 16.01 6.66 -4.84
C ASN A 95 17.51 6.68 -5.20
N ASN A 96 18.33 7.24 -4.32
CA ASN A 96 19.78 7.07 -4.34
C ASN A 96 20.17 5.78 -3.59
N GLU A 97 21.40 5.27 -3.78
CA GLU A 97 21.87 4.06 -3.07
C GLU A 97 21.77 4.10 -1.53
N LYS A 98 21.57 5.29 -0.95
CA LYS A 98 21.45 5.51 0.49
C LYS A 98 20.02 5.65 0.99
N ASP A 99 19.03 5.85 0.12
CA ASP A 99 17.67 6.07 0.60
C ASP A 99 17.01 4.72 0.96
N PRO A 100 16.06 4.75 1.91
CA PRO A 100 15.57 3.54 2.52
C PRO A 100 14.78 2.69 1.53
N VAL A 101 14.88 1.36 1.68
CA VAL A 101 14.14 0.37 0.89
C VAL A 101 13.34 -0.49 1.84
N ALA A 102 12.03 -0.60 1.60
CA ALA A 102 11.18 -1.57 2.30
C ALA A 102 11.29 -2.93 1.62
N ILE A 103 11.49 -3.98 2.41
CA ILE A 103 11.57 -5.36 1.91
C ILE A 103 10.48 -6.15 2.61
N ILE A 104 9.40 -6.40 1.86
CA ILE A 104 8.14 -6.90 2.42
C ILE A 104 7.84 -8.28 1.84
N ASN A 105 7.29 -9.17 2.67
CA ASN A 105 6.84 -10.46 2.19
C ASN A 105 5.75 -10.29 1.12
N ARG A 106 5.92 -10.99 0.00
CA ARG A 106 5.02 -10.99 -1.15
C ARG A 106 3.58 -11.33 -0.74
N GLU A 107 3.38 -12.29 0.15
CA GLU A 107 2.04 -12.69 0.64
C GLU A 107 1.38 -11.61 1.50
N GLU A 108 2.15 -10.84 2.27
CA GLU A 108 1.62 -9.70 3.03
C GLU A 108 1.11 -8.59 2.09
N ILE A 109 1.84 -8.33 1.00
CA ILE A 109 1.42 -7.36 -0.03
C ILE A 109 0.18 -7.87 -0.76
N ILE A 110 0.14 -9.15 -1.15
CA ILE A 110 -1.05 -9.75 -1.77
C ILE A 110 -2.26 -9.55 -0.86
N TYR A 111 -2.13 -9.86 0.44
CA TYR A 111 -3.22 -9.68 1.41
C TYR A 111 -3.68 -8.22 1.49
N ALA A 112 -2.75 -7.28 1.64
CA ALA A 112 -3.08 -5.85 1.72
C ALA A 112 -3.73 -5.34 0.42
N LEU A 113 -3.19 -5.74 -0.74
CA LEU A 113 -3.66 -5.30 -2.06
C LEU A 113 -5.04 -5.89 -2.41
N GLU A 114 -5.35 -7.11 -1.98
CA GLU A 114 -6.71 -7.66 -2.10
C GLU A 114 -7.74 -6.83 -1.33
N LYS A 115 -7.39 -6.37 -0.12
CA LYS A 115 -8.24 -5.50 0.69
C LYS A 115 -8.36 -4.12 0.06
N TRP A 116 -7.25 -3.57 -0.43
CA TRP A 116 -7.21 -2.27 -1.11
C TRP A 116 -8.08 -2.26 -2.37
N LYS A 117 -7.91 -3.27 -3.24
CA LYS A 117 -8.76 -3.44 -4.43
C LYS A 117 -10.25 -3.48 -4.06
N LYS A 118 -10.63 -4.27 -3.06
CA LYS A 118 -12.02 -4.34 -2.59
C LYS A 118 -12.52 -2.98 -2.10
N PHE A 119 -11.68 -2.23 -1.39
CA PHE A 119 -12.02 -0.88 -0.94
C PHE A 119 -12.18 0.10 -2.12
N LEU A 120 -11.32 0.03 -3.13
CA LEU A 120 -11.42 0.81 -4.35
C LEU A 120 -12.73 0.57 -5.12
N GLU A 121 -13.23 -0.67 -5.13
CA GLU A 121 -14.49 -1.07 -5.76
C GLU A 121 -15.74 -0.58 -5.01
N LYS A 122 -15.64 -0.17 -3.74
CA LYS A 122 -16.80 0.30 -2.95
C LYS A 122 -17.32 1.64 -3.46
N GLU A 123 -18.64 1.78 -3.52
CA GLU A 123 -19.30 3.08 -3.63
C GLU A 123 -19.10 3.88 -2.33
N ILE A 124 -19.00 5.20 -2.45
CA ILE A 124 -18.83 6.09 -1.29
C ILE A 124 -20.21 6.43 -0.76
N THR A 125 -20.66 5.71 0.27
CA THR A 125 -21.98 5.90 0.90
C THR A 125 -21.89 6.55 2.28
N ASP A 126 -20.78 6.31 3.01
CA ASP A 126 -20.49 6.91 4.32
C ASP A 126 -19.12 7.60 4.28
N PRO A 127 -19.07 8.95 4.22
CA PRO A 127 -17.84 9.72 4.25
C PRO A 127 -16.93 9.49 5.47
N SER A 128 -17.49 9.02 6.59
CA SER A 128 -16.76 8.76 7.83
C SER A 128 -16.11 7.37 7.88
N TYR A 129 -16.38 6.54 6.87
CA TYR A 129 -15.86 5.18 6.80
C TYR A 129 -14.34 5.13 6.93
N LYS A 130 -13.90 4.22 7.81
CA LYS A 130 -12.49 3.89 8.06
C LYS A 130 -12.39 2.41 8.38
N GLU A 131 -11.46 1.71 7.74
CA GLU A 131 -11.08 0.35 8.12
C GLU A 131 -9.58 0.26 8.41
N ILE A 132 -9.22 -0.58 9.38
CA ILE A 132 -7.83 -0.89 9.73
C ILE A 132 -7.55 -2.30 9.22
N ILE A 133 -6.51 -2.44 8.41
CA ILE A 133 -6.05 -3.71 7.86
C ILE A 133 -4.77 -4.11 8.57
N ASP A 134 -4.78 -5.24 9.27
CA ASP A 134 -3.58 -5.81 9.89
C ASP A 134 -3.07 -6.97 9.02
N THR A 135 -1.88 -6.83 8.42
CA THR A 135 -1.28 -7.90 7.60
C THR A 135 -0.93 -9.13 8.42
N ASP A 136 -0.76 -9.00 9.73
CA ASP A 136 -0.47 -10.13 10.61
C ASP A 136 -1.69 -11.07 10.74
N ASP A 137 -2.90 -10.62 10.38
CA ASP A 137 -4.10 -11.45 10.33
C ASP A 137 -3.98 -12.61 9.33
N LEU A 138 -3.06 -12.51 8.35
CA LEU A 138 -2.74 -13.60 7.43
C LEU A 138 -2.30 -14.88 8.17
N TYR A 139 -1.61 -14.71 9.31
CA TYR A 139 -0.96 -15.80 10.06
C TYR A 139 -1.82 -16.35 11.20
N LYS A 140 -2.98 -15.75 11.48
CA LYS A 140 -3.87 -16.16 12.59
C LYS A 140 -4.83 -17.31 12.22
N LYS A 141 -4.48 -18.09 11.19
CA LYS A 141 -5.30 -19.19 10.67
C LYS A 141 -4.99 -20.52 11.36
#